data_AF-A0A520HEU2-F1
#
_entry.id   AF-A0A520HEU2-F1
#
_cell.length_a   1.000
_cell.length_b   1.000
_cell.length_c   1.000
_cell.angle_alpha   90.00
_cell.angle_beta   90.00
_cell.angle_gamma   90.00
#
_symmetry.space_group_name_H-M   'P 1'
#
loop_
_entity.id
_entity.type
_entity.pdbx_description
1 polymer ?
#
loop_
_entity_poly.entity_id
_entity_poly.type
_entity_poly.pdbx_seq_one_letter_code
_entity_poly.pdbx_strand_id
1 'polypeptide(L)'
;AETLADKLGVERLADAPDKTLRAAAARLADWRFVPNGTEGYAKAEVTVGGIATAELSSRTMEAKKVPGLYAIGEAVDVTGWLGGYNFQWAWASGSATGHAL
;
A
#
# COMPACT_ATOMS: atom_id res chain seq x y z
N ALA A 1 5.56 -18.63 -19.97
CA ALA A 1 6.14 -17.87 -21.11
C ALA A 1 5.15 -17.83 -22.28
N GLU A 2 4.56 -18.97 -22.65
CA GLU A 2 3.60 -19.11 -23.77
C GLU A 2 2.42 -18.11 -23.71
N THR A 3 1.72 -18.01 -22.57
CA THR A 3 0.58 -17.09 -22.42
C THR A 3 0.91 -15.62 -22.69
N LEU A 4 2.16 -15.20 -22.46
CA LEU A 4 2.60 -13.83 -22.74
C LEU A 4 2.90 -13.66 -24.23
N ALA A 5 3.56 -14.65 -24.84
CA ALA A 5 3.85 -14.68 -26.28
C ALA A 5 2.56 -14.62 -27.12
N ASP A 6 1.55 -15.43 -26.75
CA ASP A 6 0.23 -15.44 -27.40
C ASP A 6 -0.45 -14.07 -27.30
N LYS A 7 -0.40 -13.46 -26.11
CA LYS A 7 -0.99 -12.13 -25.89
C LYS A 7 -0.29 -11.06 -26.71
N LEU A 8 1.02 -11.17 -26.95
CA LEU A 8 1.80 -10.18 -27.69
C LEU A 8 1.85 -10.43 -29.21
N GLY A 9 1.42 -11.62 -29.67
CA GLY A 9 1.49 -12.00 -31.08
C GLY A 9 2.91 -12.21 -31.59
N VAL A 10 3.83 -12.67 -30.72
CA VAL A 10 5.23 -12.95 -31.04
C VAL A 10 5.54 -14.40 -30.72
N GLU A 11 5.52 -15.28 -31.74
CA GLU A 11 5.82 -16.71 -31.57
C GLU A 11 7.33 -16.97 -31.46
N ARG A 12 8.11 -16.45 -32.41
CA ARG A 12 9.58 -16.52 -32.42
C ARG A 12 10.19 -15.16 -32.64
N LEU A 13 11.00 -14.72 -31.67
CA LEU A 13 11.64 -13.40 -31.71
C LEU A 13 12.55 -13.22 -32.93
N ALA A 14 13.27 -14.28 -33.31
CA ALA A 14 14.22 -14.28 -34.43
C ALA A 14 13.56 -14.07 -35.81
N ASP A 15 12.27 -14.39 -35.94
CA ASP A 15 11.54 -14.31 -37.21
C ASP A 15 10.52 -13.16 -37.23
N ALA A 16 10.39 -12.43 -36.11
CA ALA A 16 9.37 -11.41 -35.94
C ALA A 16 9.76 -10.12 -36.68
N PRO A 17 8.89 -9.55 -37.52
CA PRO A 17 9.14 -8.25 -38.13
C PRO A 17 9.28 -7.14 -37.09
N ASP A 18 10.12 -6.15 -37.38
CA ASP A 18 10.31 -4.93 -36.55
C ASP A 18 8.99 -4.28 -36.13
N LYS A 19 7.99 -4.25 -37.03
CA LYS A 19 6.67 -3.71 -36.73
C LYS A 19 6.00 -4.45 -35.57
N THR A 20 6.07 -5.78 -35.57
CA THR A 20 5.52 -6.64 -34.53
C THR A 20 6.28 -6.44 -33.22
N LEU A 21 7.61 -6.39 -33.28
CA LEU A 21 8.45 -6.15 -32.11
C LEU A 21 8.17 -4.78 -31.46
N ARG A 22 8.02 -3.72 -32.26
CA ARG A 22 7.67 -2.38 -31.76
C ARG A 22 6.27 -2.35 -31.14
N ALA A 23 5.30 -3.05 -31.73
CA ALA A 23 3.96 -3.17 -31.16
C ALA A 23 3.97 -3.92 -29.82
N ALA A 24 4.72 -5.03 -29.73
CA ALA A 24 4.89 -5.79 -28.49
C ALA A 24 5.59 -4.94 -27.40
N ALA A 25 6.65 -4.22 -27.75
CA ALA A 25 7.36 -3.33 -26.84
C ALA A 25 6.45 -2.21 -26.31
N ALA A 26 5.68 -1.56 -27.20
CA ALA A 26 4.71 -0.54 -26.80
C ALA A 26 3.67 -1.09 -25.81
N ARG A 27 3.16 -2.30 -26.07
CA ARG A 27 2.17 -2.93 -25.20
C ARG A 27 2.74 -3.40 -23.87
N LEU A 28 3.99 -3.85 -23.83
CA LEU A 28 4.68 -4.19 -22.58
C LEU A 28 4.98 -2.95 -21.74
N ALA A 29 5.32 -1.84 -22.38
CA ALA A 29 5.61 -0.57 -21.71
C ALA A 29 4.36 0.11 -21.13
N ASP A 30 3.20 0.01 -21.80
CA ASP A 30 1.89 0.49 -21.31
C ASP A 30 0.90 -0.68 -21.16
N TRP A 31 1.29 -1.71 -20.39
CA TRP A 31 0.38 -2.82 -20.15
C TRP A 31 -0.70 -2.41 -19.16
N ARG A 32 -1.92 -2.20 -19.67
CA ARG A 32 -3.06 -1.84 -18.84
C ARG A 32 -3.65 -3.04 -18.12
N PHE A 33 -3.68 -2.96 -16.80
CA PHE A 33 -4.38 -3.91 -15.94
C PHE A 33 -5.65 -3.25 -15.39
N VAL A 34 -6.73 -4.02 -15.35
CA VAL A 34 -7.98 -3.63 -14.67
C VAL A 34 -8.21 -4.64 -13.55
N PRO A 35 -7.71 -4.37 -12.33
CA PRO A 35 -7.97 -5.21 -11.18
C PRO A 35 -9.49 -5.29 -10.91
N ASN A 36 -9.98 -6.47 -10.55
CA ASN A 36 -11.38 -6.68 -10.20
C ASN A 36 -11.68 -6.46 -8.70
N GLY A 37 -10.65 -6.20 -7.89
CA GLY A 37 -10.75 -5.99 -6.45
C GLY A 37 -9.42 -6.18 -5.74
N THR A 38 -9.47 -6.26 -4.41
CA THR A 38 -8.32 -6.63 -3.56
C THR A 38 -8.58 -7.99 -2.91
N GLU A 39 -7.53 -8.66 -2.43
CA GLU A 39 -7.66 -9.94 -1.71
C GLU A 39 -8.28 -9.78 -0.31
N GLY A 40 -8.50 -8.54 0.15
CA GLY A 40 -9.11 -8.22 1.43
C GLY A 40 -8.20 -8.45 2.65
N TYR A 41 -8.78 -8.33 3.84
CA TYR A 41 -8.04 -8.33 5.11
C TYR A 41 -7.28 -9.62 5.42
N ALA A 42 -7.69 -10.76 4.87
CA ALA A 42 -6.98 -12.02 5.08
C ALA A 42 -5.56 -12.02 4.47
N LYS A 43 -5.27 -11.07 3.58
CA LYS A 43 -4.01 -10.94 2.84
C LYS A 43 -3.39 -9.56 2.94
N ALA A 44 -4.10 -8.57 3.49
CA ALA A 44 -3.59 -7.23 3.69
C ALA A 44 -2.51 -7.22 4.78
N GLU A 45 -1.41 -6.51 4.54
CA GLU A 45 -0.35 -6.30 5.54
C GLU A 45 -0.66 -5.16 6.52
N VAL A 46 -1.54 -4.23 6.14
CA VAL A 46 -1.92 -3.06 6.94
C VAL A 46 -3.35 -2.64 6.64
N THR A 47 -3.98 -1.98 7.60
CA THR A 47 -5.30 -1.36 7.47
C THR A 47 -5.18 0.13 7.12
N VAL A 48 -5.93 0.56 6.09
CA VAL A 48 -6.13 1.99 5.78
C VAL A 48 -7.38 2.48 6.51
N GLY A 49 -7.29 3.66 7.12
CA GLY A 49 -8.33 4.19 8.01
C GLY A 49 -8.01 3.95 9.48
N GLY A 50 -8.98 4.19 10.36
CA GLY A 50 -8.84 3.94 11.80
C GLY A 50 -9.50 5.04 12.63
N ILE A 51 -9.02 5.21 13.86
CA ILE A 51 -9.43 6.30 14.74
C ILE A 51 -8.95 7.63 14.15
N ALA A 52 -9.88 8.55 13.91
CA ALA A 52 -9.60 9.84 13.30
C ALA A 52 -8.55 10.62 14.10
N THR A 53 -7.43 10.97 13.46
CA THR A 53 -6.34 11.74 14.07
C THR A 53 -6.80 13.12 14.56
N ALA A 54 -7.86 13.68 13.95
CA ALA A 54 -8.50 14.90 14.40
C ALA A 54 -9.08 14.83 15.82
N GLU A 55 -9.37 13.63 16.32
CA GLU A 55 -9.93 13.39 17.66
C GLU A 55 -8.86 13.07 18.71
N LEU A 56 -7.58 13.02 18.31
CA LEU A 56 -6.44 12.75 19.18
C LEU A 56 -5.54 13.98 19.31
N SER A 57 -4.89 14.10 20.46
CA SER A 57 -3.77 15.02 20.64
C SER A 57 -2.59 14.57 19.78
N SER A 58 -2.08 15.42 18.89
CA SER A 58 -0.92 15.09 18.05
C SER A 58 0.39 14.93 18.83
N ARG A 59 0.44 15.41 20.09
CA ARG A 59 1.62 15.33 20.95
C ARG A 59 1.61 14.13 21.89
N THR A 60 0.43 13.78 22.41
CA THR A 60 0.30 12.79 23.50
C THR A 60 -0.50 11.56 23.10
N MET A 61 -1.18 11.59 21.94
CA MET A 61 -2.11 10.57 21.46
C MET A 61 -3.36 10.36 22.35
N GLU A 62 -3.61 11.27 23.30
CA GLU A 62 -4.81 11.24 24.15
C GLU A 62 -6.06 11.63 23.35
N ALA A 63 -7.17 10.95 23.61
CA ALA A 63 -8.48 11.27 23.03
C ALA A 63 -9.01 12.59 23.59
N LYS A 64 -9.32 13.53 22.70
CA LYS A 64 -9.79 14.88 23.08
C LYS A 64 -11.08 14.88 23.89
N LYS A 65 -11.92 13.86 23.70
CA LYS A 65 -13.25 13.75 24.33
C LYS A 65 -13.26 12.91 25.60
N VAL A 66 -12.23 12.11 25.85
CA VAL A 66 -12.19 11.17 26.98
C VAL A 66 -10.80 11.25 27.63
N PRO A 67 -10.62 12.10 28.66
CA PRO A 67 -9.35 12.20 29.36
C PRO A 67 -8.90 10.85 29.92
N GLY A 68 -7.61 10.56 29.80
CA GLY A 68 -7.00 9.29 30.20
C GLY A 68 -7.17 8.13 29.21
N LEU A 69 -7.86 8.33 28.08
CA LEU A 69 -7.95 7.35 26.99
C LEU A 69 -6.96 7.70 25.87
N TYR A 70 -6.18 6.73 25.41
CA TYR A 70 -5.16 6.91 24.37
C TYR A 70 -5.31 5.88 23.26
N ALA A 71 -4.90 6.24 22.05
CA ALA A 71 -4.85 5.31 20.90
C ALA A 71 -3.53 5.49 20.14
N ILE A 72 -2.85 4.39 19.85
CA ILE A 72 -1.52 4.37 19.21
C ILE A 72 -1.45 3.33 18.09
N GLY A 73 -0.40 3.40 17.28
CA GLY A 73 -0.11 2.41 16.24
C GLY A 73 -1.19 2.34 15.17
N GLU A 74 -1.37 1.15 14.60
CA GLU A 74 -2.22 0.89 13.43
C GLU A 74 -3.71 1.10 13.67
N ALA A 75 -4.15 1.18 14.94
CA ALA A 75 -5.55 1.51 15.25
C ALA A 75 -5.91 2.96 14.88
N VAL A 76 -4.91 3.84 14.79
CA VAL A 76 -5.07 5.24 14.41
C VAL A 76 -5.05 5.37 12.89
N ASP A 77 -5.83 6.31 12.34
CA ASP A 77 -5.88 6.63 10.91
C ASP A 77 -4.58 7.27 10.39
N VAL A 78 -3.52 6.46 10.37
CA VAL A 78 -2.18 6.76 9.87
C VAL A 78 -1.61 5.48 9.25
N THR A 79 -1.47 5.48 7.93
CA THR A 79 -0.93 4.33 7.18
C THR A 79 0.36 4.73 6.47
N GLY A 80 1.46 4.07 6.82
CA GLY A 80 2.75 4.24 6.15
C GLY A 80 2.89 3.38 4.89
N TRP A 81 3.84 3.74 4.04
CA TRP A 81 4.23 2.90 2.90
C TRP A 81 4.91 1.61 3.35
N LEU A 82 5.00 0.63 2.44
CA LEU A 82 5.80 -0.56 2.65
C LEU A 82 7.28 -0.19 2.87
N GLY A 83 7.97 -0.94 3.73
CA GLY A 83 9.38 -0.70 4.04
C GLY A 83 9.65 -0.15 5.44
N GLY A 84 8.82 -0.51 6.43
CA GLY A 84 9.07 -0.25 7.85
C GLY A 84 8.42 1.02 8.43
N TYR A 85 7.71 1.81 7.63
CA TYR A 85 7.06 3.04 8.09
C TYR A 85 5.94 2.78 9.11
N ASN A 86 5.18 1.70 8.96
CA ASN A 86 4.13 1.34 9.93
C ASN A 86 4.72 0.96 11.30
N PHE A 87 5.86 0.26 11.32
CA PHE A 87 6.58 -0.01 12.56
C PHE A 87 7.11 1.29 13.17
N GLN A 88 7.74 2.16 12.37
CA GLN A 88 8.21 3.46 12.86
C GLN A 88 7.09 4.28 13.48
N TRP A 89 5.89 4.29 12.88
CA TRP A 89 4.71 4.94 13.44
C TRP A 89 4.27 4.32 14.76
N ALA A 90 4.21 2.98 14.85
CA ALA A 90 3.88 2.29 16.08
C ALA A 90 4.85 2.63 17.22
N TRP A 91 6.16 2.68 16.94
CA TRP A 91 7.18 3.06 17.93
C TRP A 91 7.05 4.52 18.36
N ALA A 92 6.89 5.45 17.41
CA ALA A 92 6.83 6.87 17.71
C ALA A 92 5.57 7.24 18.50
N SER A 93 4.39 6.75 18.09
CA SER A 93 3.12 7.01 18.78
C SER A 93 3.08 6.38 20.18
N GLY A 94 3.60 5.15 20.32
CA GLY A 94 3.77 4.51 21.62
C GLY A 94 4.71 5.28 22.55
N SER A 95 5.85 5.75 22.03
CA SER A 95 6.80 6.56 22.80
C SER A 95 6.19 7.90 23.22
N ALA A 96 5.47 8.59 22.33
CA ALA A 96 4.81 9.86 22.63
C ALA A 96 3.78 9.71 23.77
N THR A 97 2.99 8.63 23.74
CA THR A 97 2.04 8.30 24.80
C THR A 97 2.75 7.97 26.10
N GLY A 98 3.81 7.16 26.05
CA GLY A 98 4.58 6.79 27.24
C GLY A 98 5.24 7.97 27.96
N HIS A 99 5.63 9.03 27.24
CA HIS A 99 6.13 10.27 27.85
C HIS A 99 5.03 11.17 28.44
N ALA A 100 3.76 10.92 28.12
CA ALA A 100 2.62 11.71 28.56
C ALA A 100 1.87 11.10 29.76
N LEU A 101 2.18 9.86 30.12
CA LEU A 101 1.69 9.14 31.30
C LEU A 101 2.59 9.40 32.51
#